data_AF-A0A1H9Y4D6-F1
#
_entry.id   AF-A0A1H9Y4D6-F1
#
_cell.length_a   1.000
_cell.length_b   1.000
_cell.length_c   1.000
_cell.angle_alpha   90.00
_cell.angle_beta   90.00
_cell.angle_gamma   90.00
#
_symmetry.space_group_name_H-M   'P 1'
#
loop_
_entity.id
_entity.type
_entity.pdbx_description
1 polymer ?
#
loop_
_entity_poly.entity_id
_entity_poly.type
_entity_poly.pdbx_seq_one_letter_code
_entity_poly.pdbx_strand_id
1 'polypeptide(L)'
;MGTVLVGTTEEIFDEIITKLEELSDPEAIEGMATFWITPEKCYGVSIPELRHLAKDTGKDHKLALMLWDTGYRETMILASMVDDPKQVTEKQMEAWVRDFDYWEICDQCCMNLFQKTPHSYRKAIEWSSRKEEFVKRSGFVLMARMAVADKKADDSVFEDFFPLIERESKDARNFVKKAVNWALRQIGKRNIELNKKAIEVSQRLTGSNLASARWIGTDALKELTSEAVQKRLHK
;
A
#
# COMPACT_ATOMS: atom_id res chain seq x y z
N MET A 1 -23.60 -16.83 5.20
CA MET A 1 -23.88 -15.83 6.25
C MET A 1 -22.71 -15.94 7.20
N GLY A 2 -21.83 -14.94 7.24
CA GLY A 2 -20.65 -14.96 8.12
C GLY A 2 -21.11 -14.75 9.56
N THR A 3 -20.63 -15.59 10.46
CA THR A 3 -20.88 -15.47 11.89
C THR A 3 -20.04 -14.30 12.38
N VAL A 4 -20.68 -13.21 12.83
CA VAL A 4 -19.96 -12.12 13.49
C VAL A 4 -19.32 -12.68 14.75
N LEU A 5 -18.03 -12.44 14.96
CA LEU A 5 -17.38 -12.87 16.20
C LEU A 5 -17.96 -12.05 17.35
N VAL A 6 -18.51 -12.73 18.36
CA VAL A 6 -19.14 -12.10 19.53
C VAL A 6 -18.34 -12.48 20.76
N GLY A 7 -17.72 -11.50 21.41
CA GLY A 7 -16.89 -11.70 22.59
C GLY A 7 -16.19 -10.40 23.01
N THR A 8 -15.41 -10.48 24.07
CA THR A 8 -14.43 -9.45 24.43
C THR A 8 -13.32 -9.38 23.37
N THR A 9 -12.59 -8.26 23.30
CA THR A 9 -11.46 -8.10 22.38
C THR A 9 -10.43 -9.23 22.54
N GLU A 10 -10.18 -9.66 23.78
CA GLU A 10 -9.29 -10.76 24.13
C GLU A 10 -9.79 -12.13 23.62
N GLU A 11 -11.07 -12.45 23.82
CA GLU A 11 -11.67 -13.70 23.30
C GLU A 11 -11.65 -13.74 21.77
N ILE A 12 -11.93 -12.61 21.12
CA ILE A 12 -11.86 -12.48 19.66
C ILE A 12 -10.42 -12.64 19.16
N PHE A 13 -9.45 -12.07 19.88
CA PHE A 13 -8.04 -12.23 19.57
C PHE A 13 -7.64 -13.71 19.62
N ASP A 14 -7.97 -14.42 20.70
CA ASP A 14 -7.64 -15.85 20.85
C ASP A 14 -8.29 -16.69 19.74
N GLU A 15 -9.56 -16.41 19.42
CA GLU A 15 -10.27 -17.10 18.33
C GLU A 15 -9.63 -16.84 16.96
N ILE A 16 -9.16 -15.62 16.69
CA ILE A 16 -8.42 -15.30 15.46
C ILE A 16 -7.12 -16.09 15.39
N ILE A 17 -6.34 -16.15 16.49
CA ILE A 17 -5.08 -16.90 16.51
C ILE A 17 -5.34 -18.39 16.26
N THR A 18 -6.33 -18.99 16.93
CA THR A 18 -6.72 -20.39 16.67
C THR A 18 -7.09 -20.63 15.21
N LYS A 19 -7.88 -19.74 14.60
CA LYS A 19 -8.25 -19.87 13.18
C LYS A 19 -7.06 -19.73 12.24
N LEU A 20 -6.10 -18.86 12.54
CA LEU A 20 -4.88 -18.73 11.75
C LEU A 20 -4.02 -19.99 11.84
N GLU A 21 -3.96 -20.63 13.01
CA GLU A 21 -3.28 -21.91 13.21
C GLU A 21 -3.98 -23.05 12.43
N GLU A 22 -5.30 -23.12 12.48
CA GLU A 22 -6.09 -24.11 11.73
C GLU A 22 -5.97 -23.96 10.21
N LEU A 23 -5.83 -22.73 9.72
CA LEU A 23 -5.67 -22.40 8.30
C LEU A 23 -4.21 -22.43 7.83
N SER A 24 -3.27 -22.80 8.72
CA SER A 24 -1.85 -22.73 8.41
C SER A 24 -1.46 -23.69 7.27
N ASP A 25 -0.70 -23.17 6.30
CA ASP A 25 -0.30 -23.89 5.09
C ASP A 25 1.21 -23.75 4.84
N PRO A 26 2.02 -24.76 5.19
CA PRO A 26 3.47 -24.74 4.97
C PRO A 26 3.88 -24.66 3.50
N GLU A 27 3.11 -25.24 2.57
CA GLU A 27 3.43 -25.18 1.13
C GLU A 27 3.26 -23.75 0.60
N ALA A 28 2.24 -23.04 1.09
CA ALA A 28 2.06 -21.62 0.79
C ALA A 28 3.25 -20.78 1.27
N ILE A 29 3.82 -21.09 2.44
CA ILE A 29 5.01 -20.39 2.99
C ILE A 29 6.20 -20.52 2.04
N GLU A 30 6.49 -21.71 1.53
CA GLU A 30 7.58 -21.93 0.58
C GLU A 30 7.37 -21.12 -0.72
N GLY A 31 6.13 -21.05 -1.20
CA GLY A 31 5.76 -20.29 -2.39
C GLY A 31 5.97 -18.78 -2.27
N MET A 32 5.89 -18.20 -1.06
CA MET A 32 6.01 -16.76 -0.82
C MET A 32 7.37 -16.18 -1.24
N ALA A 33 8.45 -16.96 -1.08
CA ALA A 33 9.80 -16.52 -1.43
C ALA A 33 9.94 -16.17 -2.92
N THR A 34 9.20 -16.85 -3.79
CA THR A 34 9.15 -16.56 -5.24
C THR A 34 8.67 -15.14 -5.53
N PHE A 35 7.88 -14.57 -4.61
CA PHE A 35 7.35 -13.21 -4.67
C PHE A 35 8.12 -12.21 -3.81
N TRP A 36 9.30 -12.58 -3.29
CA TRP A 36 10.12 -11.76 -2.39
C TRP A 36 9.37 -11.36 -1.11
N ILE A 37 8.53 -12.28 -0.62
CA ILE A 37 7.85 -12.19 0.66
C ILE A 37 8.54 -13.20 1.58
N THR A 38 9.24 -12.71 2.59
CA THR A 38 10.09 -13.53 3.47
C THR A 38 9.90 -13.16 4.94
N PRO A 39 8.69 -13.31 5.50
CA PRO A 39 8.43 -13.06 6.91
C PRO A 39 9.22 -14.02 7.80
N GLU A 40 9.67 -13.54 8.96
CA GLU A 40 10.25 -14.40 10.01
C GLU A 40 9.17 -15.27 10.68
N LYS A 41 7.96 -14.72 10.85
CA LYS A 41 6.81 -15.40 11.46
C LYS A 41 5.62 -15.40 10.50
N CYS A 42 5.13 -16.58 10.14
CA CYS A 42 4.09 -16.74 9.12
C CYS A 42 3.27 -18.00 9.37
N TYR A 43 1.96 -17.91 9.18
CA TYR A 43 1.05 -19.06 9.16
C TYR A 43 0.85 -19.62 7.74
N GLY A 44 1.10 -18.84 6.69
CA GLY A 44 0.84 -19.27 5.30
C GLY A 44 -0.59 -19.00 4.82
N VAL A 45 -1.37 -18.23 5.58
CA VAL A 45 -2.79 -17.99 5.26
C VAL A 45 -2.94 -16.99 4.11
N SER A 46 -3.85 -17.31 3.21
CA SER A 46 -4.11 -16.50 2.01
C SER A 46 -4.81 -15.17 2.34
N ILE A 47 -4.55 -14.13 1.53
CA ILE A 47 -5.22 -12.83 1.67
C ILE A 47 -6.77 -12.92 1.60
N PRO A 48 -7.38 -13.75 0.72
CA PRO A 48 -8.83 -13.98 0.75
C PRO A 48 -9.35 -14.43 2.12
N GLU A 49 -8.71 -15.41 2.75
CA GLU A 49 -9.11 -15.89 4.09
C GLU A 49 -8.96 -14.79 5.15
N LEU A 50 -7.88 -14.02 5.12
CA LEU A 50 -7.73 -12.87 6.02
C LEU A 50 -8.84 -11.82 5.84
N ARG A 51 -9.31 -11.60 4.60
CA ARG A 51 -10.45 -10.71 4.34
C ARG A 51 -11.76 -11.28 4.85
N HIS A 52 -11.95 -12.59 4.80
CA HIS A 52 -13.11 -13.26 5.40
C HIS A 52 -13.10 -13.07 6.92
N LEU A 53 -11.98 -13.36 7.59
CA LEU A 53 -11.80 -13.12 9.02
C LEU A 53 -12.04 -11.65 9.40
N ALA A 54 -11.45 -10.71 8.65
CA ALA A 54 -11.62 -9.28 8.91
C ALA A 54 -13.10 -8.85 8.80
N LYS A 55 -13.83 -9.41 7.84
CA LYS A 55 -15.25 -9.11 7.65
C LYS A 55 -16.10 -9.60 8.81
N ASP A 56 -15.82 -10.80 9.30
CA ASP A 56 -16.55 -11.41 10.43
C ASP A 56 -16.18 -10.75 11.77
N THR A 57 -14.98 -10.17 11.86
CA THR A 57 -14.49 -9.43 13.04
C THR A 57 -15.01 -7.99 13.12
N GLY A 58 -15.06 -7.28 11.99
CA GLY A 58 -15.44 -5.86 11.97
C GLY A 58 -14.27 -4.92 12.33
N LYS A 59 -14.59 -3.78 12.95
CA LYS A 59 -13.61 -2.73 13.31
C LYS A 59 -13.38 -2.68 14.81
N ASP A 60 -12.14 -2.90 15.23
CA ASP A 60 -11.71 -2.81 16.63
C ASP A 60 -10.24 -2.36 16.68
N HIS A 61 -10.01 -1.15 17.20
CA HIS A 61 -8.68 -0.54 17.33
C HIS A 61 -7.80 -1.29 18.34
N LYS A 62 -8.37 -1.71 19.48
CA LYS A 62 -7.61 -2.43 20.51
C LYS A 62 -7.17 -3.80 19.98
N LEU A 63 -8.06 -4.50 19.29
CA LEU A 63 -7.75 -5.77 18.64
C LEU A 63 -6.63 -5.61 17.60
N ALA A 64 -6.70 -4.57 16.75
CA ALA A 64 -5.69 -4.32 15.74
C ALA A 64 -4.29 -4.11 16.36
N LEU A 65 -4.20 -3.39 17.47
CA LEU A 65 -2.93 -3.20 18.18
C LEU A 65 -2.40 -4.54 18.73
N MET A 66 -3.27 -5.38 19.31
CA MET A 66 -2.88 -6.70 19.80
C MET A 66 -2.37 -7.60 18.67
N LEU A 67 -3.10 -7.65 17.54
CA LEU A 67 -2.70 -8.44 16.37
C LEU A 67 -1.38 -7.95 15.76
N TRP A 68 -1.12 -6.64 15.75
CA TRP A 68 0.14 -6.10 15.27
C TRP A 68 1.32 -6.56 16.13
N ASP A 69 1.16 -6.51 17.46
CA ASP A 69 2.22 -6.84 18.43
C ASP A 69 2.66 -8.31 18.37
N THR A 70 1.79 -9.22 17.91
CA THR A 70 2.15 -10.63 17.69
C THR A 70 3.29 -10.79 16.66
N GLY A 71 3.34 -9.90 15.66
CA GLY A 71 4.41 -9.84 14.66
C GLY A 71 4.40 -10.96 13.62
N TYR A 72 3.27 -11.67 13.43
CA TYR A 72 3.11 -12.61 12.31
C TYR A 72 2.61 -11.84 11.08
N ARG A 73 3.03 -12.28 9.89
CA ARG A 73 2.56 -11.72 8.61
C ARG A 73 1.04 -11.53 8.60
N GLU A 74 0.31 -12.60 8.89
CA GLU A 74 -1.15 -12.64 8.82
C GLU A 74 -1.78 -11.72 9.86
N THR A 75 -1.24 -11.68 11.08
CA THR A 75 -1.80 -10.86 12.17
C THR A 75 -1.58 -9.37 11.88
N MET A 76 -0.41 -8.98 11.36
CA MET A 76 -0.13 -7.60 10.95
C MET A 76 -1.00 -7.16 9.77
N ILE A 77 -1.20 -8.03 8.77
CA ILE A 77 -2.09 -7.75 7.65
C ILE A 77 -3.54 -7.61 8.15
N LEU A 78 -4.01 -8.54 8.99
CA LEU A 78 -5.35 -8.53 9.55
C LEU A 78 -5.57 -7.31 10.45
N ALA A 79 -4.58 -6.91 11.25
CA ALA A 79 -4.59 -5.68 12.05
C ALA A 79 -4.92 -4.48 11.16
N SER A 80 -4.24 -4.33 10.00
CA SER A 80 -4.55 -3.25 9.06
C SER A 80 -5.98 -3.29 8.50
N MET A 81 -6.60 -4.48 8.44
CA MET A 81 -7.96 -4.67 7.96
C MET A 81 -9.02 -4.38 9.02
N VAL A 82 -8.74 -4.63 10.31
CA VAL A 82 -9.69 -4.47 11.42
C VAL A 82 -9.50 -3.17 12.20
N ASP A 83 -8.39 -2.46 12.04
CA ASP A 83 -8.18 -1.18 12.74
C ASP A 83 -9.18 -0.10 12.30
N ASP A 84 -9.55 0.80 13.23
CA ASP A 84 -10.39 1.97 12.99
C ASP A 84 -9.53 3.18 12.57
N PRO A 85 -9.60 3.63 11.31
CA PRO A 85 -8.80 4.75 10.81
C PRO A 85 -8.98 6.06 11.57
N LYS A 86 -10.10 6.23 12.31
CA LYS A 86 -10.36 7.44 13.10
C LYS A 86 -9.56 7.50 14.40
N GLN A 87 -9.09 6.35 14.88
CA GLN A 87 -8.30 6.23 16.10
C GLN A 87 -6.79 6.13 15.81
N VAL A 88 -6.42 5.84 14.56
CA VAL A 88 -5.02 5.76 14.15
C VAL A 88 -4.32 7.10 14.30
N THR A 89 -3.25 7.09 15.08
CA THR A 89 -2.40 8.27 15.31
C THR A 89 -1.17 8.27 14.41
N GLU A 90 -0.56 9.44 14.22
CA GLU A 90 0.75 9.53 13.55
C GLU A 90 1.82 8.67 14.23
N LYS A 91 1.80 8.60 15.57
CA LYS A 91 2.75 7.80 16.35
C LYS A 91 2.62 6.31 16.02
N GLN A 92 1.39 5.82 15.89
CA GLN A 92 1.14 4.45 15.47
C GLN A 92 1.63 4.21 14.04
N MET A 93 1.31 5.11 13.10
CA MET A 93 1.80 5.00 11.72
C MET A 93 3.33 4.93 11.67
N GLU A 94 4.02 5.80 12.41
CA GLU A 94 5.49 5.80 12.50
C GLU A 94 6.07 4.58 13.21
N ALA A 95 5.34 3.97 14.14
CA ALA A 95 5.74 2.71 14.75
C ALA A 95 5.62 1.58 13.73
N TRP A 96 4.45 1.41 13.12
CA TRP A 96 4.15 0.31 12.21
C TRP A 96 5.04 0.31 10.96
N VAL A 97 5.32 1.47 10.35
CA VAL A 97 6.19 1.50 9.15
C VAL A 97 7.63 1.06 9.42
N ARG A 98 8.09 1.07 10.68
CA ARG A 98 9.42 0.56 11.04
C ARG A 98 9.49 -0.95 10.99
N ASP A 99 8.35 -1.61 11.16
CA ASP A 99 8.24 -3.07 11.13
C ASP A 99 8.08 -3.59 9.69
N PHE A 100 8.05 -2.71 8.67
CA PHE A 100 7.92 -3.13 7.27
C PHE A 100 9.26 -3.65 6.73
N ASP A 101 9.31 -4.94 6.46
CA ASP A 101 10.48 -5.70 6.02
C ASP A 101 10.30 -6.35 4.64
N TYR A 102 9.07 -6.40 4.11
CA TYR A 102 8.76 -6.74 2.72
C TYR A 102 7.58 -5.92 2.17
N TRP A 103 7.42 -5.96 0.86
CA TRP A 103 6.52 -5.07 0.14
C TRP A 103 5.04 -5.29 0.47
N GLU A 104 4.65 -6.52 0.83
CA GLU A 104 3.24 -6.87 1.02
C GLU A 104 2.63 -6.23 2.27
N ILE A 105 3.27 -6.30 3.45
CA ILE A 105 2.76 -5.61 4.66
C ILE A 105 2.62 -4.11 4.38
N CYS A 106 3.64 -3.51 3.76
CA CYS A 106 3.61 -2.10 3.35
C CYS A 106 2.36 -1.78 2.51
N ASP A 107 2.15 -2.53 1.44
CA ASP A 107 1.05 -2.29 0.51
C ASP A 107 -0.32 -2.56 1.16
N GLN A 108 -0.46 -3.67 1.88
CA GLN A 108 -1.68 -4.02 2.62
C GLN A 108 -2.03 -2.94 3.65
N CYS A 109 -1.05 -2.50 4.46
CA CYS A 109 -1.29 -1.49 5.47
C CYS A 109 -1.70 -0.14 4.85
N CYS A 110 -1.03 0.27 3.78
CA CYS A 110 -1.38 1.48 3.04
C CYS A 110 -2.81 1.41 2.45
N MET A 111 -3.18 0.25 1.89
CA MET A 111 -4.46 0.02 1.23
C MET A 111 -5.62 -0.17 2.21
N ASN A 112 -5.41 -0.89 3.31
CA ASN A 112 -6.48 -1.25 4.22
C ASN A 112 -6.76 -0.13 5.23
N LEU A 113 -5.70 0.57 5.66
CA LEU A 113 -5.73 1.50 6.79
C LEU A 113 -5.24 2.90 6.43
N PHE A 114 -3.95 3.07 6.12
CA PHE A 114 -3.33 4.40 6.15
C PHE A 114 -3.94 5.39 5.15
N GLN A 115 -4.37 4.95 3.96
CA GLN A 115 -5.06 5.83 2.99
C GLN A 115 -6.36 6.45 3.54
N LYS A 116 -6.96 5.86 4.59
CA LYS A 116 -8.22 6.29 5.20
C LYS A 116 -8.01 7.22 6.40
N THR A 117 -6.76 7.46 6.79
CA THR A 117 -6.40 8.31 7.93
C THR A 117 -6.29 9.78 7.49
N PRO A 118 -6.49 10.75 8.40
CA PRO A 118 -6.29 12.17 8.08
C PRO A 118 -4.82 12.56 7.84
N HIS A 119 -3.87 11.66 8.12
CA HIS A 119 -2.44 11.91 8.01
C HIS A 119 -1.84 11.49 6.67
N SER A 120 -2.63 10.81 5.83
CA SER A 120 -2.19 10.10 4.61
C SER A 120 -1.39 10.99 3.63
N TYR A 121 -1.89 12.17 3.29
CA TYR A 121 -1.21 13.10 2.37
C TYR A 121 0.13 13.58 2.91
N ARG A 122 0.17 14.03 4.16
CA ARG A 122 1.41 14.49 4.79
C ARG A 122 2.43 13.37 4.91
N LYS A 123 2.00 12.17 5.32
CA LYS A 123 2.87 11.00 5.42
C LYS A 123 3.36 10.51 4.05
N ALA A 124 2.55 10.60 3.01
CA ALA A 124 3.00 10.32 1.64
C ALA A 124 4.20 11.19 1.24
N ILE A 125 4.13 12.50 1.52
CA ILE A 125 5.21 13.46 1.24
C ILE A 125 6.43 13.17 2.12
N GLU A 126 6.24 13.06 3.44
CA GLU A 126 7.32 12.82 4.40
C GLU A 126 8.08 11.53 4.07
N TRP A 127 7.35 10.42 3.94
CA TRP A 127 7.92 9.10 3.69
C TRP A 127 8.59 8.99 2.33
N SER A 128 8.15 9.73 1.31
CA SER A 128 8.79 9.73 -0.02
C SER A 128 10.30 10.05 0.02
N SER A 129 10.76 10.78 1.04
CA SER A 129 12.15 11.20 1.19
C SER A 129 12.97 10.30 2.13
N ARG A 130 12.34 9.32 2.78
CA ARG A 130 12.98 8.46 3.80
C ARG A 130 14.01 7.52 3.19
N LYS A 131 15.02 7.11 3.95
CA LYS A 131 16.09 6.24 3.42
C LYS A 131 15.66 4.78 3.42
N GLU A 132 14.90 4.39 4.42
CA GLU A 132 14.37 3.04 4.64
C GLU A 132 13.49 2.63 3.45
N GLU A 133 13.76 1.47 2.86
CA GLU A 133 13.18 1.07 1.56
C GLU A 133 11.65 1.01 1.62
N PHE A 134 11.09 0.30 2.60
CA PHE A 134 9.64 0.09 2.70
C PHE A 134 8.90 1.29 3.28
N VAL A 135 9.55 2.11 4.11
CA VAL A 135 8.99 3.42 4.51
C VAL A 135 8.87 4.30 3.26
N LYS A 136 9.93 4.41 2.45
CA LYS A 136 9.88 5.17 1.19
C LYS A 136 8.81 4.61 0.24
N ARG A 137 8.75 3.29 0.08
CA ARG A 137 7.71 2.62 -0.71
C ARG A 137 6.32 3.04 -0.23
N SER A 138 6.06 3.03 1.08
CA SER A 138 4.77 3.42 1.67
C SER A 138 4.35 4.82 1.24
N GLY A 139 5.30 5.76 1.18
CA GLY A 139 5.03 7.12 0.69
C GLY A 139 4.42 7.12 -0.72
N PHE A 140 5.03 6.40 -1.65
CA PHE A 140 4.54 6.32 -3.04
C PHE A 140 3.30 5.43 -3.19
N VAL A 141 3.17 4.38 -2.39
CA VAL A 141 1.96 3.56 -2.35
C VAL A 141 0.77 4.41 -1.89
N LEU A 142 0.93 5.24 -0.86
CA LEU A 142 -0.12 6.17 -0.44
C LEU A 142 -0.52 7.12 -1.57
N MET A 143 0.44 7.72 -2.28
CA MET A 143 0.13 8.57 -3.45
C MET A 143 -0.71 7.82 -4.49
N ALA A 144 -0.30 6.60 -4.85
CA ALA A 144 -1.01 5.75 -5.80
C ALA A 144 -2.43 5.41 -5.33
N ARG A 145 -2.58 5.11 -4.03
CA ARG A 145 -3.85 4.71 -3.42
C ARG A 145 -4.82 5.87 -3.30
N MET A 146 -4.38 7.04 -2.85
CA MET A 146 -5.21 8.24 -2.76
C MET A 146 -5.69 8.69 -4.15
N ALA A 147 -4.85 8.60 -5.19
CA ALA A 147 -5.26 8.91 -6.57
C ALA A 147 -6.46 8.08 -7.03
N VAL A 148 -6.57 6.83 -6.55
CA VAL A 148 -7.68 5.92 -6.85
C VAL A 148 -8.86 6.12 -5.89
N ALA A 149 -8.62 6.22 -4.59
CA ALA A 149 -9.66 6.14 -3.57
C ALA A 149 -10.33 7.49 -3.27
N ASP A 150 -9.58 8.58 -3.23
CA ASP A 150 -10.11 9.89 -2.86
C ASP A 150 -10.68 10.59 -4.09
N LYS A 151 -11.96 10.35 -4.40
CA LYS A 151 -12.63 10.95 -5.56
C LYS A 151 -12.96 12.44 -5.40
N LYS A 152 -12.74 13.02 -4.22
CA LYS A 152 -13.12 14.40 -3.90
C LYS A 152 -11.94 15.35 -3.82
N ALA A 153 -10.72 14.83 -3.62
CA ALA A 153 -9.52 15.66 -3.64
C ALA A 153 -9.33 16.41 -4.96
N ASP A 154 -8.95 17.67 -4.83
CA ASP A 154 -8.55 18.53 -5.94
C ASP A 154 -7.32 17.99 -6.66
N ASP A 155 -7.23 18.30 -7.95
CA ASP A 155 -6.11 17.86 -8.78
C ASP A 155 -4.77 18.42 -8.29
N SER A 156 -4.75 19.63 -7.73
CA SER A 156 -3.55 20.27 -7.18
C SER A 156 -2.82 19.39 -6.16
N VAL A 157 -3.55 18.63 -5.34
CA VAL A 157 -2.98 17.72 -4.34
C VAL A 157 -2.13 16.64 -5.01
N PHE A 158 -2.56 16.14 -6.17
CA PHE A 158 -1.82 15.14 -6.93
C PHE A 158 -0.72 15.75 -7.80
N GLU A 159 -0.89 17.00 -8.23
CA GLU A 159 0.15 17.75 -8.94
C GLU A 159 1.38 17.96 -8.07
N ASP A 160 1.18 18.24 -6.78
CA ASP A 160 2.25 18.40 -5.78
C ASP A 160 3.09 17.11 -5.61
N PHE A 161 2.59 15.95 -6.05
CA PHE A 161 3.35 14.70 -6.03
C PHE A 161 4.30 14.52 -7.22
N PHE A 162 4.08 15.20 -8.35
CA PHE A 162 4.95 15.02 -9.52
C PHE A 162 6.42 15.39 -9.26
N PRO A 163 6.75 16.51 -8.59
CA PRO A 163 8.14 16.82 -8.23
C PRO A 163 8.78 15.75 -7.34
N LEU A 164 8.00 15.12 -6.44
CA LEU A 164 8.49 14.05 -5.56
C LEU A 164 8.78 12.77 -6.36
N ILE A 165 7.89 12.43 -7.29
CA ILE A 165 8.06 11.31 -8.24
C ILE A 165 9.33 11.52 -9.07
N GLU A 166 9.53 12.71 -9.65
CA GLU A 166 10.73 13.00 -10.43
C GLU A 166 12.01 12.93 -9.57
N ARG A 167 11.99 13.53 -8.39
CA ARG A 167 13.11 13.53 -7.45
C ARG A 167 13.55 12.11 -7.06
N GLU A 168 12.60 11.23 -6.78
CA GLU A 168 12.86 9.87 -6.31
C GLU A 168 12.95 8.83 -7.44
N SER A 169 12.67 9.20 -8.69
CA SER A 169 12.85 8.32 -9.85
C SER A 169 14.31 7.87 -10.05
N LYS A 170 15.28 8.54 -9.42
CA LYS A 170 16.68 8.13 -9.38
C LYS A 170 16.95 6.91 -8.50
N ASP A 171 16.06 6.59 -7.56
CA ASP A 171 16.25 5.47 -6.64
C ASP A 171 16.13 4.13 -7.41
N ALA A 172 17.24 3.40 -7.48
CA ALA A 172 17.33 2.18 -8.29
C ALA A 172 16.79 0.93 -7.59
N ARG A 173 16.49 1.03 -6.29
CA ARG A 173 15.97 -0.09 -5.50
C ARG A 173 14.63 -0.56 -6.05
N ASN A 174 14.47 -1.87 -6.22
CA ASN A 174 13.40 -2.44 -7.02
C ASN A 174 12.00 -2.14 -6.46
N PHE A 175 11.85 -2.19 -5.13
CA PHE A 175 10.56 -1.94 -4.49
C PHE A 175 10.20 -0.45 -4.48
N VAL A 176 11.19 0.43 -4.37
CA VAL A 176 10.97 1.89 -4.49
C VAL A 176 10.57 2.26 -5.91
N LYS A 177 11.40 1.92 -6.92
CA LYS A 177 11.14 2.34 -8.31
C LYS A 177 9.80 1.85 -8.83
N LYS A 178 9.37 0.64 -8.43
CA LYS A 178 8.05 0.09 -8.77
C LYS A 178 6.91 0.91 -8.14
N ALA A 179 7.07 1.36 -6.90
CA ALA A 179 6.06 2.21 -6.25
C ALA A 179 6.03 3.63 -6.83
N VAL A 180 7.18 4.21 -7.18
CA VAL A 180 7.25 5.50 -7.89
C VAL A 180 6.52 5.43 -9.24
N ASN A 181 6.80 4.40 -10.05
CA ASN A 181 6.07 4.15 -11.29
C ASN A 181 4.57 3.93 -11.04
N TRP A 182 4.21 3.17 -10.00
CA TRP A 182 2.81 2.94 -9.66
C TRP A 182 2.08 4.25 -9.33
N ALA A 183 2.68 5.13 -8.52
CA ALA A 183 2.14 6.44 -8.20
C ALA A 183 1.90 7.29 -9.45
N LEU A 184 2.93 7.42 -10.31
CA LEU A 184 2.84 8.18 -11.56
C LEU A 184 1.70 7.69 -12.46
N ARG A 185 1.59 6.37 -12.64
CA ARG A 185 0.52 5.76 -13.44
C ARG A 185 -0.87 6.00 -12.84
N GLN A 186 -1.05 5.84 -11.53
CA GLN A 186 -2.38 6.01 -10.93
C GLN A 186 -2.85 7.47 -10.93
N ILE A 187 -1.94 8.42 -10.67
CA ILE A 187 -2.24 9.85 -10.77
C ILE A 187 -2.65 10.19 -12.21
N GLY A 188 -1.85 9.80 -13.21
CA GLY A 188 -2.16 10.05 -14.62
C GLY A 188 -3.41 9.32 -15.13
N LYS A 189 -3.92 8.34 -14.38
CA LYS A 189 -5.16 7.61 -14.71
C LYS A 189 -6.40 8.23 -14.10
N ARG A 190 -6.27 9.29 -13.30
CA ARG A 190 -7.37 9.88 -12.54
C ARG A 190 -8.36 10.65 -13.42
N ASN A 191 -7.86 11.57 -14.24
CA ASN A 191 -8.64 12.38 -15.18
C ASN A 191 -7.73 12.88 -16.32
N ILE A 192 -8.31 13.60 -17.28
CA ILE A 192 -7.60 14.07 -18.47
C ILE A 192 -6.50 15.10 -18.18
N GLU A 193 -6.67 15.98 -17.19
CA GLU A 193 -5.70 17.03 -16.90
C GLU A 193 -4.46 16.46 -16.18
N LEU A 194 -4.66 15.60 -15.19
CA LEU A 194 -3.57 14.87 -14.54
C LEU A 194 -2.89 13.87 -15.48
N ASN A 195 -3.62 13.33 -16.47
CA ASN A 195 -3.03 12.48 -17.50
C ASN A 195 -2.00 13.25 -18.34
N LYS A 196 -2.33 14.45 -18.81
CA LYS A 196 -1.41 15.31 -19.56
C LYS A 196 -0.14 15.58 -18.74
N LYS A 197 -0.28 16.03 -17.50
CA LYS A 197 0.85 16.31 -16.59
C LYS A 197 1.70 15.07 -16.32
N ALA A 198 1.08 13.92 -16.08
CA ALA A 198 1.79 12.65 -15.88
C ALA A 198 2.54 12.19 -17.15
N ILE A 199 1.99 12.43 -18.34
CA ILE A 199 2.67 12.16 -19.62
C ILE A 199 3.91 13.04 -19.76
N GLU A 200 3.82 14.34 -19.46
CA GLU A 200 4.97 15.26 -19.50
C GLU A 200 6.10 14.81 -18.55
N VAL A 201 5.75 14.44 -17.32
CA VAL A 201 6.68 13.83 -16.36
C VAL A 201 7.31 12.56 -16.95
N SER A 202 6.50 11.67 -17.51
CA SER A 202 6.96 10.41 -18.10
C SER A 202 7.92 10.63 -19.29
N GLN A 203 7.69 11.65 -20.11
CA GLN A 203 8.57 12.04 -21.20
C GLN A 203 9.92 12.55 -20.70
N ARG A 204 9.94 13.42 -19.67
CA ARG A 204 11.19 13.87 -19.04
C ARG A 204 11.99 12.70 -18.47
N LEU A 205 11.32 11.78 -17.77
CA LEU A 205 11.95 10.60 -17.19
C LEU A 205 12.50 9.64 -18.25
N THR A 206 11.79 9.46 -19.37
CA THR A 206 12.26 8.66 -20.52
C THR A 206 13.58 9.20 -21.10
N GLY A 207 13.77 10.53 -21.10
CA GLY A 207 15.00 11.19 -21.56
C GLY A 207 16.17 11.16 -20.56
N SER A 208 15.98 10.63 -19.36
CA SER A 208 17.00 10.66 -18.30
C SER A 208 18.23 9.78 -18.61
N ASN A 209 19.40 10.14 -18.09
CA ASN A 209 20.58 9.27 -18.12
C ASN A 209 20.55 8.17 -17.04
N LEU A 210 19.61 8.22 -16.09
CA LEU A 210 19.43 7.20 -15.04
C LEU A 210 18.54 6.06 -15.51
N ALA A 211 19.00 4.81 -15.36
CA ALA A 211 18.28 3.63 -15.81
C ALA A 211 16.92 3.44 -15.10
N SER A 212 16.86 3.73 -13.80
CA SER A 212 15.63 3.70 -13.00
C SER A 212 14.60 4.69 -13.52
N ALA A 213 15.00 5.97 -13.70
CA ALA A 213 14.13 7.02 -14.21
C ALA A 213 13.62 6.71 -15.62
N ARG A 214 14.49 6.26 -16.53
CA ARG A 214 14.07 5.84 -17.88
C ARG A 214 13.04 4.73 -17.84
N TRP A 215 13.28 3.69 -17.03
CA TRP A 215 12.35 2.58 -16.90
C TRP A 215 10.98 3.04 -16.40
N ILE A 216 10.95 3.89 -15.37
CA ILE A 216 9.71 4.48 -14.83
C ILE A 216 8.97 5.27 -15.91
N GLY A 217 9.67 6.16 -16.60
CA GLY A 217 9.12 7.04 -17.64
C GLY A 217 8.58 6.26 -18.84
N THR A 218 9.35 5.32 -19.38
CA THR A 218 8.95 4.50 -20.53
C THR A 218 7.71 3.65 -20.20
N ASP A 219 7.69 2.99 -19.05
CA ASP A 219 6.58 2.13 -18.66
C ASP A 219 5.30 2.94 -18.38
N ALA A 220 5.42 4.05 -17.64
CA ALA A 220 4.29 4.92 -17.35
C ALA A 220 3.73 5.56 -18.63
N LEU A 221 4.59 6.08 -19.51
CA LEU A 221 4.19 6.69 -20.78
C LEU A 221 3.39 5.70 -21.62
N LYS A 222 3.89 4.47 -21.79
CA LYS A 222 3.24 3.40 -22.56
C LYS A 222 1.81 3.13 -22.07
N GLU A 223 1.61 3.03 -20.75
CA GLU A 223 0.28 2.78 -20.20
C GLU A 223 -0.63 4.00 -20.30
N LEU A 224 -0.12 5.18 -19.94
CA LEU A 224 -0.90 6.42 -19.90
C LEU A 224 -1.38 6.86 -21.28
N THR A 225 -0.64 6.56 -22.34
CA THR A 225 -1.05 6.83 -23.74
C THR A 225 -1.78 5.66 -24.40
N SER A 226 -2.01 4.55 -23.69
CA SER A 226 -2.69 3.39 -24.27
C SER A 226 -4.13 3.72 -24.66
N GLU A 227 -4.63 3.09 -25.72
CA GLU A 227 -6.03 3.29 -26.15
C GLU A 227 -7.02 3.04 -25.02
N ALA A 228 -6.78 2.01 -24.20
CA ALA A 228 -7.66 1.65 -23.09
C ALA A 228 -7.77 2.78 -22.06
N VAL A 229 -6.65 3.39 -21.67
CA VAL A 229 -6.64 4.52 -20.73
C VAL A 229 -7.26 5.75 -21.38
N GLN A 230 -6.87 6.09 -22.60
CA GLN A 230 -7.36 7.28 -23.31
C GLN A 230 -8.88 7.21 -23.55
N LYS A 231 -9.41 6.07 -23.99
CA LYS A 231 -10.86 5.83 -24.14
C LYS A 231 -11.61 6.00 -22.81
N ARG A 232 -11.04 5.52 -21.70
CA ARG A 232 -11.68 5.66 -20.38
C ARG A 232 -11.71 7.10 -19.88
N LEU A 233 -10.68 7.91 -20.18
CA LEU A 233 -10.57 9.29 -19.70
C LEU A 233 -11.43 10.30 -20.49
N HIS A 234 -11.81 9.96 -21.73
CA HIS A 234 -12.66 10.80 -22.59
C HIS A 234 -14.13 10.36 -22.61
N LYS A 235 -14.49 9.37 -21.78
CA LYS A 235 -15.86 8.91 -21.60
C LYS A 235 -16.51 9.62 -20.42
#